data_AF-A0A8S0V0M4-F1
#
_entry.id   AF-A0A8S0V0M4-F1
#
_cell.length_a   1.000
_cell.length_b   1.000
_cell.length_c   1.000
_cell.angle_alpha   90.00
_cell.angle_beta   90.00
_cell.angle_gamma   90.00
#
_symmetry.space_group_name_H-M   'P 1'
#
loop_
_entity.id
_entity.type
_entity.pdbx_description
1 polymer ?
#
loop_
_entity_poly.entity_id
_entity_poly.type
_entity_poly.pdbx_seq_one_letter_code
_entity_poly.pdbx_strand_id
1 'polypeptide(L)'
;MVKLKVAIAMGFALRNNNTVSCDDFLKPKTPALRWKRIIMNASKVGKGLSIDTKAHILVLKNWIEAIDQRHRYGNNLQLYYKEWFKSSTNQHFFFWLDYGDGKEVDLEECPRSKLDQQCVKYFGPQEREYYEYVVVDGKILCNISRIPLHHESPRLRYIFVVSTSKKLYIGEKEKGIFHHSSFLAGEATLTAGRLLVEDGVLKVNSG
;
A
#
# COMPACT_ATOMS: atom_id res chain seq x y z
N MET A 1 7.16 -11.89 17.69
CA MET A 1 7.17 -10.93 16.55
C MET A 1 5.77 -10.64 16.00
N VAL A 2 4.95 -11.63 15.65
CA VAL A 2 3.57 -11.42 15.12
C VAL A 2 2.68 -10.57 16.05
N LYS A 3 2.66 -10.87 17.36
CA LYS A 3 1.90 -10.09 18.36
C LYS A 3 2.28 -8.60 18.40
N LEU A 4 3.56 -8.27 18.24
CA LEU A 4 4.05 -6.89 18.20
C LEU A 4 3.60 -6.17 16.93
N LYS A 5 3.70 -6.83 15.77
CA LYS A 5 3.24 -6.28 14.48
C LYS A 5 1.73 -6.03 14.47
N VAL A 6 0.94 -6.94 15.05
CA VAL A 6 -0.51 -6.75 15.27
C VAL A 6 -0.78 -5.58 16.21
N ALA A 7 -0.04 -5.46 17.33
CA ALA A 7 -0.20 -4.35 18.27
C ALA A 7 0.14 -2.99 17.64
N ILE A 8 1.15 -2.91 16.77
CA ILE A 8 1.48 -1.68 16.02
C ILE A 8 0.34 -1.35 15.03
N ALA A 9 -0.17 -2.34 14.28
CA ALA A 9 -1.31 -2.16 13.37
C ALA A 9 -2.56 -1.67 14.11
N MET A 10 -2.86 -2.26 15.28
CA MET A 10 -3.94 -1.82 16.15
C MET A 10 -3.70 -0.42 16.72
N GLY A 11 -2.47 -0.10 17.15
CA GLY A 11 -2.12 1.22 17.68
C GLY A 11 -2.24 2.34 16.65
N PHE A 12 -1.88 2.08 15.39
CA PHE A 12 -2.14 3.01 14.29
C PHE A 12 -3.63 3.10 13.97
N ALA A 13 -4.34 1.97 13.89
CA ALA A 13 -5.77 1.96 13.65
C ALA A 13 -6.54 2.67 14.78
N LEU A 14 -6.08 2.59 16.04
CA LEU A 14 -6.58 3.34 17.18
C LEU A 14 -6.41 4.84 17.01
N ARG A 15 -5.24 5.29 16.51
CA ARG A 15 -4.98 6.70 16.19
C ARG A 15 -5.74 7.19 14.95
N ASN A 16 -6.02 6.30 14.00
CA ASN A 16 -6.71 6.58 12.74
C ASN A 16 -8.11 5.94 12.66
N ASN A 17 -8.80 5.78 13.80
CA ASN A 17 -10.06 5.03 13.90
C ASN A 17 -11.28 5.73 13.29
N ASN A 18 -11.08 6.94 12.76
CA ASN A 18 -12.12 7.77 12.20
C ASN A 18 -11.92 7.96 10.69
N THR A 19 -11.41 6.97 9.94
CA THR A 19 -11.49 6.99 8.46
C THR A 19 -12.95 6.78 8.03
N VAL A 20 -13.68 7.86 7.79
CA VAL A 20 -15.13 7.83 7.50
C VAL A 20 -15.34 7.93 5.98
N SER A 21 -16.20 7.10 5.37
CA SER A 21 -16.88 7.48 4.11
C SER A 21 -18.00 8.46 4.46
N CYS A 22 -18.36 9.37 3.56
CA CYS A 22 -19.38 10.40 3.80
C CYS A 22 -20.66 9.85 4.48
N ASP A 23 -21.12 8.66 4.10
CA ASP A 23 -22.33 8.00 4.62
C ASP A 23 -22.26 7.60 6.11
N ASP A 24 -21.06 7.39 6.65
CA ASP A 24 -20.85 6.91 8.01
C ASP A 24 -20.75 8.05 9.04
N PHE A 25 -20.71 9.31 8.58
CA PHE A 25 -20.70 10.51 9.42
C PHE A 25 -22.11 10.91 9.88
N LEU A 26 -23.13 10.56 9.08
CA LEU A 26 -24.54 10.76 9.40
C LEU A 26 -25.03 9.78 10.49
N LYS A 27 -24.24 8.76 10.84
CA LYS A 27 -24.58 7.76 11.86
C LYS A 27 -24.04 8.19 13.24
N PRO A 28 -24.80 7.94 14.34
CA PRO A 28 -24.36 8.29 15.68
C PRO A 28 -23.01 7.66 16.03
N LYS A 29 -22.09 8.45 16.60
CA LYS A 29 -20.75 7.98 17.02
C LYS A 29 -20.87 7.07 18.25
N THR A 30 -21.18 5.79 18.04
CA THR A 30 -21.21 4.79 19.12
C THR A 30 -19.84 4.15 19.35
N PRO A 31 -19.52 3.72 20.60
CA PRO A 31 -18.30 2.97 20.88
C PRO A 31 -18.16 1.71 20.01
N ALA A 32 -19.27 1.04 19.68
CA ALA A 32 -19.29 -0.14 18.83
C ALA A 32 -18.84 0.18 17.38
N LEU A 33 -19.33 1.28 16.79
CA LEU A 33 -18.89 1.72 15.47
C LEU A 33 -17.41 2.12 15.46
N ARG A 34 -16.93 2.75 16.55
CA ARG A 34 -15.51 3.08 16.73
C ARG A 34 -14.64 1.83 16.74
N TRP A 35 -15.00 0.81 17.53
CA TRP A 35 -14.25 -0.45 17.57
C TRP A 35 -14.29 -1.21 16.24
N LYS A 36 -15.45 -1.25 15.57
CA LYS A 36 -15.59 -1.83 14.24
C LYS A 36 -14.60 -1.20 13.23
N ARG A 37 -14.42 0.12 13.28
CA ARG A 37 -13.47 0.85 12.42
C ARG A 37 -12.02 0.53 12.73
N ILE A 38 -11.64 0.50 14.01
CA ILE A 38 -10.30 0.11 14.45
C ILE A 38 -9.96 -1.27 13.91
N ILE A 39 -10.89 -2.22 14.07
CA ILE A 39 -10.71 -3.60 13.62
C ILE A 39 -10.57 -3.65 12.09
N MET A 40 -11.40 -2.89 11.35
CA MET A 40 -11.34 -2.82 9.89
C MET A 40 -10.02 -2.21 9.37
N ASN A 41 -9.53 -1.12 9.96
CA ASN A 41 -8.27 -0.52 9.54
C ASN A 41 -7.07 -1.40 9.91
N ALA A 42 -7.12 -2.02 11.09
CA ALA A 42 -6.11 -2.98 11.50
C ALA A 42 -6.10 -4.21 10.58
N SER A 43 -7.26 -4.68 10.12
CA SER A 43 -7.35 -5.81 9.20
C SER A 43 -6.82 -5.46 7.81
N LYS A 44 -7.07 -4.26 7.27
CA LYS A 44 -6.50 -3.81 5.98
C LYS A 44 -4.97 -3.86 5.98
N VAL A 45 -4.34 -3.39 7.05
CA VAL A 45 -2.87 -3.30 7.16
C VAL A 45 -2.23 -4.61 7.63
N GLY A 46 -2.96 -5.41 8.40
CA GLY A 46 -2.48 -6.66 9.01
C GLY A 46 -2.85 -7.93 8.25
N LYS A 47 -3.60 -7.83 7.14
CA LYS A 47 -4.07 -9.01 6.39
C LYS A 47 -2.89 -9.86 5.93
N GLY A 48 -2.97 -11.16 6.22
CA GLY A 48 -1.92 -12.14 5.91
C GLY A 48 -0.82 -12.30 6.97
N LEU A 49 -0.78 -11.46 8.01
CA LEU A 49 0.29 -11.48 9.01
C LEU A 49 0.34 -12.76 9.87
N SER A 50 -0.81 -13.42 10.07
CA SER A 50 -0.88 -14.68 10.84
C SER A 50 -0.47 -15.92 10.03
N ILE A 51 -0.32 -15.79 8.70
CA ILE A 51 -0.04 -16.91 7.81
C ILE A 51 1.43 -17.33 7.92
N ASP A 52 2.34 -16.35 8.06
CA ASP A 52 3.78 -16.62 8.16
C ASP A 52 4.44 -15.68 9.19
N THR A 53 5.25 -16.24 10.07
CA THR A 53 5.99 -15.48 11.09
C THR A 53 7.00 -14.50 10.51
N LYS A 54 7.48 -14.74 9.28
CA LYS A 54 8.37 -13.86 8.51
C LYS A 54 7.62 -12.78 7.74
N ALA A 55 6.29 -12.75 7.79
CA ALA A 55 5.50 -11.74 7.08
C ALA A 55 5.81 -10.32 7.60
N HIS A 56 5.97 -9.39 6.67
CA HIS A 56 6.19 -7.98 6.87
C HIS A 56 4.94 -7.21 6.46
N ILE A 57 4.49 -6.32 7.34
CA ILE A 57 3.46 -5.34 7.01
C ILE A 57 4.11 -4.15 6.32
N LEU A 58 3.32 -3.35 5.61
CA LEU A 58 3.77 -2.10 5.02
C LEU A 58 4.57 -1.26 6.03
N VAL A 59 5.47 -0.39 5.57
CA VAL A 59 6.10 0.58 6.46
C VAL A 59 5.02 1.55 6.94
N LEU A 60 5.07 1.96 8.23
CA LEU A 60 4.06 2.83 8.87
C LEU A 60 3.66 4.05 8.02
N LYS A 61 4.62 4.63 7.30
CA LYS A 61 4.42 5.78 6.38
C LYS A 61 3.41 5.49 5.26
N ASN A 62 3.28 4.23 4.83
CA ASN A 62 2.41 3.80 3.74
C ASN A 62 1.07 3.23 4.24
N TRP A 63 0.85 3.14 5.55
CA TRP A 63 -0.43 2.62 6.06
C TRP A 63 -1.58 3.57 5.75
N ILE A 64 -1.28 4.87 5.67
CA ILE A 64 -2.27 5.89 5.33
C ILE A 64 -2.82 5.70 3.92
N GLU A 65 -2.00 5.23 2.98
CA GLU A 65 -2.42 4.86 1.61
C GLU A 65 -3.38 3.65 1.62
N ALA A 66 -3.07 2.64 2.44
CA ALA A 66 -3.88 1.42 2.52
C ALA A 66 -5.26 1.64 3.17
N ILE A 67 -5.37 2.60 4.08
CA ILE A 67 -6.65 2.96 4.73
C ILE A 67 -7.42 4.07 4.00
N ASP A 68 -6.74 4.86 3.17
CA ASP A 68 -7.38 5.87 2.31
C ASP A 68 -8.27 5.16 1.28
N GLN A 69 -9.53 5.58 1.16
CA GLN A 69 -10.47 5.00 0.19
C GLN A 69 -10.10 5.34 -1.24
N ARG A 70 -9.40 6.45 -1.45
CA ARG A 70 -8.92 6.89 -2.76
C ARG A 70 -7.55 6.31 -3.11
N HIS A 71 -6.89 5.66 -2.13
CA HIS A 71 -5.53 5.13 -2.26
C HIS A 71 -4.52 6.18 -2.76
N ARG A 72 -4.66 7.45 -2.34
CA ARG A 72 -3.70 8.49 -2.70
C ARG A 72 -2.31 8.08 -2.25
N TYR A 73 -1.32 8.42 -3.07
CA TYR A 73 0.05 7.95 -2.90
C TYR A 73 0.59 8.31 -1.51
N GLY A 74 1.03 7.30 -0.76
CA GLY A 74 1.33 7.44 0.67
C GLY A 74 2.36 8.54 0.96
N ASN A 75 3.38 8.70 0.12
CA ASN A 75 4.38 9.75 0.30
C ASN A 75 3.79 11.17 0.19
N ASN A 76 2.81 11.37 -0.69
CA ASN A 76 2.12 12.65 -0.82
C ASN A 76 1.19 12.87 0.39
N LEU A 77 0.41 11.85 0.77
CA LEU A 77 -0.46 11.91 1.96
C LEU A 77 0.31 12.26 3.24
N GLN A 78 1.54 11.77 3.40
CA GLN A 78 2.36 12.06 4.57
C GLN A 78 2.71 13.55 4.72
N LEU A 79 2.84 14.29 3.62
CA LEU A 79 3.10 15.74 3.68
C LEU A 79 1.90 16.46 4.31
N TYR A 80 0.70 16.15 3.83
CA TYR A 80 -0.55 16.67 4.40
C TYR A 80 -0.81 16.18 5.83
N TYR A 81 -0.42 14.94 6.15
CA TYR A 81 -0.57 14.40 7.50
C TYR A 81 0.26 15.19 8.51
N LYS A 82 1.45 15.66 8.13
CA LYS A 82 2.28 16.51 8.99
C LYS A 82 1.61 17.87 9.24
N GLU A 83 0.99 18.47 8.24
CA GLU A 83 0.28 19.75 8.40
C GLU A 83 -0.98 19.60 9.25
N TRP A 84 -1.76 18.54 9.04
CA TRP A 84 -2.87 18.18 9.91
C TRP A 84 -2.42 18.02 11.37
N PHE A 85 -1.30 17.32 11.59
CA PHE A 85 -0.76 17.06 12.93
C PHE A 85 -0.30 18.32 13.66
N LYS A 86 0.12 19.37 12.93
CA LYS A 86 0.47 20.68 13.50
C LYS A 86 -0.75 21.54 13.79
N SER A 87 -1.89 21.26 13.17
CA SER A 87 -3.11 22.05 13.33
C SER A 87 -3.78 21.80 14.69
N SER A 88 -4.57 22.76 15.15
CA SER A 88 -5.39 22.65 16.37
C SER A 88 -6.75 21.99 16.12
N THR A 89 -6.97 21.40 14.94
CA THR A 89 -8.27 20.83 14.57
C THR A 89 -8.57 19.57 15.38
N ASN A 90 -9.85 19.37 15.68
CA ASN A 90 -10.37 18.10 16.23
C ASN A 90 -10.91 17.18 15.13
N GLN A 91 -10.81 17.61 13.86
CA GLN A 91 -11.18 16.80 12.71
C GLN A 91 -10.16 15.69 12.50
N HIS A 92 -10.61 14.50 12.11
CA HIS A 92 -9.69 13.44 11.73
C HIS A 92 -9.08 13.71 10.36
N PHE A 93 -7.89 13.15 10.12
CA PHE A 93 -7.07 13.47 8.95
C PHE A 93 -7.83 13.49 7.61
N PHE A 94 -8.51 12.41 7.22
CA PHE A 94 -9.19 12.38 5.92
C PHE A 94 -10.37 13.34 5.80
N PHE A 95 -11.12 13.60 6.88
CA PHE A 95 -12.18 14.61 6.84
C PHE A 95 -11.60 16.00 6.78
N TRP A 96 -10.61 16.29 7.63
CA TRP A 96 -9.86 17.54 7.58
C TRP A 96 -9.33 17.79 6.17
N LEU A 97 -8.77 16.76 5.55
CA LEU A 97 -8.20 16.83 4.21
C LEU A 97 -9.28 17.06 3.16
N ASP A 98 -10.35 16.27 3.13
CA ASP A 98 -11.29 16.22 1.99
C ASP A 98 -12.50 17.17 2.12
N TYR A 99 -12.91 17.52 3.34
CA TYR A 99 -14.16 18.24 3.59
C TYR A 99 -14.06 19.37 4.63
N GLY A 100 -13.05 19.30 5.49
CA GLY A 100 -12.91 20.14 6.67
C GLY A 100 -11.93 21.30 6.50
N ASP A 101 -11.24 21.65 7.57
CA ASP A 101 -10.41 22.87 7.66
C ASP A 101 -9.21 22.81 6.71
N GLY A 102 -8.75 21.59 6.37
CA GLY A 102 -7.62 21.34 5.48
C GLY A 102 -7.98 21.22 4.01
N LYS A 103 -9.25 21.40 3.63
CA LYS A 103 -9.71 21.20 2.25
C LYS A 103 -9.03 22.14 1.25
N GLU A 104 -8.72 23.37 1.69
CA GLU A 104 -8.05 24.41 0.89
C GLU A 104 -6.53 24.42 1.11
N VAL A 105 -5.98 23.50 1.90
CA VAL A 105 -4.53 23.41 2.09
C VAL A 105 -3.88 22.94 0.79
N ASP A 106 -2.94 23.74 0.31
CA ASP A 106 -2.18 23.48 -0.91
C ASP A 106 -0.68 23.61 -0.62
N LEU A 107 0.07 22.50 -0.74
CA LEU A 107 1.48 22.45 -0.34
C LEU A 107 2.38 22.67 -1.55
N GLU A 108 3.42 23.49 -1.41
CA GLU A 108 4.37 23.75 -2.50
C GLU A 108 5.05 22.46 -3.02
N GLU A 109 5.51 21.58 -2.12
CA GLU A 109 6.15 20.30 -2.49
C GLU A 109 5.18 19.28 -3.12
N CYS A 110 3.90 19.40 -2.78
CA CYS A 110 2.85 18.52 -3.28
C CYS A 110 1.54 19.28 -3.36
N PRO A 111 1.28 19.95 -4.51
CA PRO A 111 0.03 20.64 -4.72
C PRO A 111 -1.16 19.67 -4.63
N ARG A 112 -2.32 20.22 -4.33
CA ARG A 112 -3.55 19.45 -4.12
C ARG A 112 -3.91 18.63 -5.35
N SER A 113 -3.74 19.22 -6.53
CA SER A 113 -3.91 18.56 -7.82
C SER A 113 -3.03 17.30 -7.96
N LYS A 114 -1.77 17.36 -7.53
CA LYS A 114 -0.84 16.23 -7.55
C LYS A 114 -1.21 15.16 -6.52
N LEU A 115 -1.64 15.56 -5.31
CA LEU A 115 -2.14 14.63 -4.31
C LEU A 115 -3.34 13.84 -4.83
N ASP A 116 -4.29 14.54 -5.45
CA ASP A 116 -5.55 13.97 -5.91
C ASP A 116 -5.40 13.14 -7.19
N GLN A 117 -4.40 13.45 -8.02
CA GLN A 117 -4.09 12.70 -9.24
C GLN A 117 -3.29 11.41 -8.97
N GLN A 118 -2.34 11.45 -8.03
CA GLN A 118 -1.47 10.30 -7.76
C GLN A 118 -2.13 9.32 -6.79
N CYS A 119 -2.88 8.37 -7.35
CA CYS A 119 -3.54 7.30 -6.61
C CYS A 119 -2.93 5.94 -6.99
N VAL A 120 -2.56 5.16 -5.99
CA VAL A 120 -1.98 3.83 -6.19
C VAL A 120 -3.07 2.85 -6.59
N LYS A 121 -2.87 2.17 -7.71
CA LYS A 121 -3.75 1.11 -8.18
C LYS A 121 -3.53 -0.14 -7.33
N TYR A 122 -4.59 -0.61 -6.66
CA TYR A 122 -4.60 -1.87 -5.91
C TYR A 122 -5.29 -2.94 -6.74
N PHE A 123 -4.64 -4.09 -6.89
CA PHE A 123 -5.17 -5.17 -7.72
C PHE A 123 -5.99 -6.16 -6.91
N GLY A 124 -7.13 -6.57 -7.49
CA GLY A 124 -7.90 -7.70 -7.02
C GLY A 124 -7.23 -9.05 -7.33
N PRO A 125 -7.76 -10.15 -6.77
CA PRO A 125 -7.22 -11.49 -6.98
C PRO A 125 -7.06 -11.90 -8.45
N GLN A 126 -7.99 -11.51 -9.32
CA GLN A 126 -7.96 -11.81 -10.75
C GLN A 126 -6.95 -10.92 -11.49
N GLU A 127 -6.94 -9.62 -11.22
CA GLU A 127 -6.03 -8.67 -11.88
C GLU A 127 -4.55 -8.98 -11.59
N ARG A 128 -4.24 -9.48 -10.38
CA ARG A 128 -2.85 -9.83 -10.03
C ARG A 128 -2.33 -11.10 -10.72
N GLU A 129 -3.19 -11.91 -11.33
CA GLU A 129 -2.75 -13.11 -12.06
C GLU A 129 -1.86 -12.75 -13.26
N TYR A 130 -2.11 -11.61 -13.89
CA TYR A 130 -1.27 -11.07 -14.99
C TYR A 130 0.13 -10.66 -14.55
N TYR A 131 0.33 -10.51 -13.24
CA TYR A 131 1.61 -10.14 -12.65
C TYR A 131 2.26 -11.31 -11.92
N GLU A 132 1.69 -12.52 -11.96
CA GLU A 132 2.24 -13.69 -11.28
C GLU A 132 3.36 -14.32 -12.12
N TYR A 133 4.49 -14.61 -11.48
CA TYR A 133 5.65 -15.26 -12.10
C TYR A 133 6.05 -16.50 -11.30
N VAL A 134 6.67 -17.44 -12.00
CA VAL A 134 7.23 -18.67 -11.42
C VAL A 134 8.70 -18.80 -11.77
N VAL A 135 9.46 -19.50 -10.94
CA VAL A 135 10.86 -19.84 -11.22
C VAL A 135 10.91 -21.29 -11.67
N VAL A 136 11.35 -21.53 -12.91
CA VAL A 136 11.51 -22.87 -13.50
C VAL A 136 12.91 -22.94 -14.10
N ASP A 137 13.69 -23.95 -13.71
CA ASP A 137 15.07 -24.16 -14.17
C ASP A 137 15.96 -22.90 -14.07
N GLY A 138 15.80 -22.15 -12.97
CA GLY A 138 16.55 -20.91 -12.73
C GLY A 138 16.07 -19.69 -13.52
N LYS A 139 14.99 -19.81 -14.31
CA LYS A 139 14.40 -18.70 -15.09
C LYS A 139 13.07 -18.23 -14.51
N ILE A 140 12.88 -16.91 -14.50
CA ILE A 140 11.64 -16.25 -14.11
C ILE A 140 10.72 -16.18 -15.33
N LEU A 141 9.59 -16.89 -15.27
CA LEU A 141 8.61 -16.99 -16.35
C LEU A 141 7.27 -16.43 -15.90
N CYS A 142 6.56 -15.74 -16.79
CA CYS A 142 5.17 -15.35 -16.55
C CYS A 142 4.34 -16.62 -16.31
N ASN A 143 3.50 -16.62 -15.27
CA ASN A 143 2.78 -17.82 -14.88
C ASN A 143 1.78 -18.29 -15.95
N ILE A 144 1.16 -17.35 -16.68
CA ILE A 144 0.17 -17.65 -17.71
C ILE A 144 0.84 -18.01 -19.02
N SER A 145 1.65 -17.09 -19.58
CA SER A 145 2.20 -17.26 -20.93
C SER A 145 3.44 -18.16 -20.98
N ARG A 146 4.07 -18.44 -19.83
CA ARG A 146 5.38 -19.12 -19.72
C ARG A 146 6.53 -18.41 -20.45
N ILE A 147 6.31 -17.18 -20.90
CA ILE A 147 7.33 -16.36 -21.55
C ILE A 147 8.32 -15.88 -20.47
N PRO A 148 9.63 -15.99 -20.71
CA PRO A 148 10.64 -15.44 -19.81
C PRO A 148 10.45 -13.95 -19.61
N LEU A 149 10.56 -13.49 -18.37
CA LEU A 149 10.60 -12.06 -18.09
C LEU A 149 11.84 -11.47 -18.77
N HIS A 150 11.65 -10.42 -19.56
CA HIS A 150 12.74 -9.68 -20.17
C HIS A 150 12.49 -8.18 -19.92
N HIS A 151 13.50 -7.49 -19.41
CA HIS A 151 13.41 -6.05 -19.23
C HIS A 151 13.66 -5.36 -20.57
N GLU A 152 12.64 -4.74 -21.15
CA GLU A 152 12.75 -4.01 -22.42
C GLU A 152 13.84 -2.92 -22.39
N SER A 153 14.12 -2.35 -21.21
CA SER A 153 15.24 -1.42 -21.02
C SER A 153 15.80 -1.49 -19.60
N PRO A 154 17.13 -1.35 -19.41
CA PRO A 154 17.76 -1.22 -18.10
C PRO A 154 17.28 -0.01 -17.28
N ARG A 155 16.64 0.97 -17.93
CA ARG A 155 16.09 2.16 -17.26
C ARG A 155 14.77 1.86 -16.56
N LEU A 156 14.05 0.83 -16.97
CA LEU A 156 12.77 0.44 -16.38
C LEU A 156 13.01 -0.17 -15.00
N ARG A 157 12.22 0.27 -14.03
CA ARG A 157 12.36 -0.15 -12.64
C ARG A 157 11.35 -1.24 -12.34
N TYR A 158 11.74 -2.50 -12.49
CA TYR A 158 10.88 -3.60 -12.05
C TYR A 158 10.96 -3.78 -10.54
N ILE A 159 9.82 -4.10 -9.97
CA ILE A 159 9.64 -4.42 -8.56
C ILE A 159 9.01 -5.79 -8.42
N PHE A 160 9.31 -6.45 -7.31
CA PHE A 160 8.67 -7.70 -6.95
C PHE A 160 8.12 -7.69 -5.54
N VAL A 161 7.10 -8.53 -5.33
CA VAL A 161 6.54 -8.90 -4.03
C VAL A 161 6.35 -10.40 -3.97
N VAL A 162 6.73 -11.02 -2.86
CA VAL A 162 6.36 -12.40 -2.54
C VAL A 162 5.27 -12.38 -1.47
N SER A 163 4.09 -12.93 -1.79
CA SER A 163 2.98 -13.01 -0.84
C SER A 163 3.24 -14.04 0.26
N THR A 164 2.45 -14.00 1.33
CA THR A 164 2.51 -15.00 2.41
C THR A 164 2.11 -16.40 1.96
N SER A 165 1.41 -16.52 0.83
CA SER A 165 1.13 -17.79 0.15
C SER A 165 2.24 -18.21 -0.84
N LYS A 166 3.43 -17.57 -0.75
CA LYS A 166 4.62 -17.85 -1.59
C LYS A 166 4.41 -17.63 -3.09
N LYS A 167 3.45 -16.79 -3.48
CA LYS A 167 3.30 -16.35 -4.88
C LYS A 167 4.20 -15.16 -5.17
N LEU A 168 4.92 -15.20 -6.28
CA LEU A 168 5.80 -14.14 -6.73
C LEU A 168 5.06 -13.25 -7.74
N TYR A 169 5.01 -11.96 -7.44
CA TYR A 169 4.45 -10.95 -8.35
C TYR A 169 5.53 -9.98 -8.79
N ILE A 170 5.57 -9.67 -10.09
CA ILE A 170 6.55 -8.76 -10.70
C ILE A 170 5.84 -7.80 -11.65
N GLY A 171 6.29 -6.54 -11.67
CA GLY A 171 5.75 -5.54 -12.57
C GLY A 171 6.63 -4.30 -12.63
N GLU A 172 6.41 -3.48 -13.65
CA GLU A 172 7.11 -2.22 -13.82
C GLU A 172 6.56 -1.15 -12.86
N LYS A 173 7.47 -0.49 -12.14
CA LYS A 173 7.13 0.53 -11.16
C LYS A 173 6.81 1.87 -11.82
N GLU A 174 5.60 2.36 -11.60
CA GLU A 174 5.15 3.69 -12.02
C GLU A 174 4.97 4.62 -10.81
N LYS A 175 5.79 5.68 -10.69
CA LYS A 175 5.77 6.58 -9.52
C LYS A 175 4.39 7.21 -9.31
N GLY A 176 3.83 7.05 -8.10
CA GLY A 176 2.50 7.56 -7.75
C GLY A 176 1.33 6.62 -8.10
N ILE A 177 1.53 5.63 -8.98
CA ILE A 177 0.44 4.79 -9.54
C ILE A 177 0.64 3.30 -9.25
N PHE A 178 1.85 2.76 -9.46
CA PHE A 178 2.15 1.34 -9.29
C PHE A 178 3.41 1.11 -8.44
N HIS A 179 3.24 0.54 -7.25
CA HIS A 179 4.33 0.22 -6.29
C HIS A 179 4.11 -1.16 -5.66
N HIS A 180 4.98 -1.55 -4.72
CA HIS A 180 4.88 -2.85 -4.03
C HIS A 180 3.50 -3.10 -3.39
N SER A 181 2.87 -2.07 -2.82
CA SER A 181 1.52 -2.17 -2.22
C SER A 181 0.44 -2.56 -3.24
N SER A 182 0.63 -2.24 -4.52
CA SER A 182 -0.33 -2.50 -5.60
C SER A 182 -0.69 -3.98 -5.73
N PHE A 183 0.30 -4.86 -5.74
CA PHE A 183 0.11 -6.30 -6.00
C PHE A 183 -0.85 -6.99 -5.03
N LEU A 184 -0.79 -6.59 -3.76
CA LEU A 184 -1.51 -7.25 -2.68
C LEU A 184 -2.45 -6.30 -1.94
N ALA A 185 -2.78 -5.15 -2.51
CA ALA A 185 -3.67 -4.15 -1.91
C ALA A 185 -3.29 -3.79 -0.46
N GLY A 186 -1.99 -3.70 -0.18
CA GLY A 186 -1.43 -3.41 1.14
C GLY A 186 -1.38 -4.58 2.14
N GLU A 187 -1.67 -5.81 1.73
CA GLU A 187 -1.48 -7.01 2.55
C GLU A 187 -0.01 -7.25 2.93
N ALA A 188 0.20 -8.08 3.94
CA ALA A 188 1.52 -8.50 4.38
C ALA A 188 2.26 -9.30 3.29
N THR A 189 3.57 -9.08 3.21
CA THR A 189 4.46 -9.70 2.23
C THR A 189 5.56 -10.48 2.93
N LEU A 190 6.08 -11.56 2.34
CA LEU A 190 7.28 -12.21 2.87
C LEU A 190 8.51 -11.36 2.59
N THR A 191 8.60 -10.89 1.35
CA THR A 191 9.69 -10.02 0.89
C THR A 191 9.21 -9.16 -0.29
N ALA A 192 9.90 -8.06 -0.50
CA ALA A 192 9.65 -7.13 -1.58
C ALA A 192 10.97 -6.46 -1.97
N GLY A 193 11.13 -6.13 -3.25
CA GLY A 193 12.38 -5.53 -3.70
C GLY A 193 12.35 -5.04 -5.14
N ARG A 194 13.54 -4.74 -5.66
CA ARG A 194 13.78 -4.47 -7.07
C ARG A 194 14.56 -5.63 -7.65
N LEU A 195 14.43 -5.83 -8.95
CA LEU A 195 15.19 -6.82 -9.70
C LEU A 195 15.60 -6.25 -11.05
N LEU A 196 16.60 -6.88 -11.65
CA LEU A 196 16.97 -6.74 -13.04
C LEU A 196 16.97 -8.15 -13.63
N VAL A 197 16.23 -8.38 -14.72
CA VAL A 197 16.14 -9.69 -15.36
C VAL A 197 16.34 -9.55 -16.85
N GLU A 198 17.17 -10.44 -17.40
CA GLU A 198 17.46 -10.56 -18.82
C GLU A 198 17.23 -12.02 -19.21
N ASP A 199 16.33 -12.25 -20.18
CA ASP A 199 15.97 -13.58 -20.67
C ASP A 199 15.59 -14.58 -19.57
N GLY A 200 14.84 -14.08 -18.58
CA GLY A 200 14.40 -14.83 -17.41
C GLY A 200 15.47 -14.98 -16.31
N VAL A 201 16.72 -14.58 -16.54
CA VAL A 201 17.81 -14.73 -15.58
C VAL A 201 17.99 -13.45 -14.76
N LEU A 202 17.99 -13.60 -13.44
CA LEU A 202 18.27 -12.49 -12.52
C LEU A 202 19.71 -11.99 -12.72
N LYS A 203 19.86 -10.69 -12.97
CA LYS A 203 21.14 -10.02 -13.02
C LYS A 203 21.44 -9.40 -11.67
N VAL A 204 22.65 -9.62 -11.19
CA VAL A 204 23.17 -8.90 -10.04
C VAL A 204 23.56 -7.51 -10.54
N ASN A 205 23.04 -6.46 -9.90
CA ASN A 205 23.64 -5.14 -10.06
C ASN A 205 25.05 -5.24 -9.47
N SER A 206 26.06 -5.32 -10.32
CA SER A 206 27.45 -5.09 -9.93
C SER A 206 27.56 -3.61 -9.53
N GLY A 207 27.26 -3.34 -8.25
CA GLY A 207 27.55 -2.07 -7.61
C GLY A 207 28.97 -2.08 -7.05
#